data_AF-A0A538QE12-F1
#
_entry.id   AF-A0A538QE12-F1
#
_cell.length_a   1.000
_cell.length_b   1.000
_cell.length_c   1.000
_cell.angle_alpha   90.00
_cell.angle_beta   90.00
_cell.angle_gamma   90.00
#
_symmetry.space_group_name_H-M   'P 1'
#
loop_
_entity.id
_entity.type
_entity.pdbx_description
1 polymer ?
#
loop_
_entity_poly.entity_id
_entity_poly.type
_entity_poly.pdbx_seq_one_letter_code
_entity_poly.pdbx_strand_id
1 'polypeptide(L)'
;MKLLYFDDFKLGVLKGDQVIDVSAAVRDVPHTGPHDLISGVIADFAQYRSRLEDAAAQGKGVPVAQARIRPPLPRPVNIVAMAVNYMEDGTRSEPAPINAFMKSPSAIIGN
;
A
#
# COMPACT_ATOMS: atom_id res chain seq x y z
N MET A 1 -8.60 -8.08 1.59
CA MET A 1 -7.77 -7.90 0.39
C MET A 1 -6.44 -7.26 0.79
N LYS A 2 -5.33 -7.62 0.14
CA LYS A 2 -4.00 -7.02 0.37
C LYS A 2 -3.52 -6.41 -0.95
N LEU A 3 -3.30 -5.10 -1.00
CA LEU A 3 -2.82 -4.39 -2.18
C LEU A 3 -1.31 -4.13 -2.09
N LEU A 4 -0.63 -4.17 -3.22
CA LEU A 4 0.75 -3.74 -3.37
C LEU A 4 1.00 -3.17 -4.76
N TYR A 5 2.08 -2.40 -4.89
CA TYR A 5 2.71 -2.18 -6.19
C TYR A 5 3.83 -3.19 -6.41
N PHE A 6 3.99 -3.65 -7.64
CA PHE A 6 5.09 -4.53 -8.04
C PHE A 6 5.62 -4.21 -9.45
N ASP A 7 6.83 -4.69 -9.76
CA ASP A 7 7.58 -4.47 -10.99
C ASP A 7 7.67 -2.98 -11.37
N ASP A 8 7.12 -2.57 -12.50
CA ASP A 8 7.04 -1.17 -12.93
C ASP A 8 5.74 -0.52 -12.43
N PHE A 9 5.56 -0.55 -11.10
CA PHE A 9 4.38 0.00 -10.41
C PHE A 9 3.02 -0.50 -10.93
N LYS A 10 2.92 -1.80 -11.27
CA LYS A 10 1.63 -2.46 -11.50
C LYS A 10 0.88 -2.59 -10.18
N LEU A 11 -0.40 -2.23 -10.16
CA LEU A 11 -1.22 -2.44 -8.96
C LEU A 11 -1.60 -3.92 -8.89
N GLY A 12 -1.32 -4.55 -7.76
CA GLY A 12 -1.56 -5.97 -7.55
C GLY A 12 -2.34 -6.29 -6.30
N VAL A 13 -3.04 -7.43 -6.31
CA VAL A 13 -3.62 -8.06 -5.12
C VAL A 13 -2.76 -9.26 -4.74
N LEU A 14 -2.31 -9.29 -3.48
CA LEU A 14 -1.59 -10.44 -2.91
C LEU A 14 -2.57 -11.53 -2.47
N LYS A 15 -2.38 -12.74 -2.98
CA LYS A 15 -3.15 -13.95 -2.64
C LYS A 15 -2.19 -15.12 -2.41
N GLY A 16 -2.03 -15.52 -1.15
CA GLY A 16 -1.01 -16.51 -0.78
C GLY A 16 0.40 -15.98 -1.09
N ASP A 17 1.15 -16.73 -1.90
CA ASP A 17 2.48 -16.38 -2.40
C ASP A 17 2.47 -15.80 -3.81
N GLN A 18 1.28 -15.45 -4.35
CA GLN A 18 1.10 -14.88 -5.68
C GLN A 18 0.62 -13.43 -5.62
N VAL A 19 1.10 -12.60 -6.55
CA VAL A 19 0.53 -11.29 -6.83
C VAL A 19 -0.20 -11.31 -8.17
N ILE A 20 -1.46 -10.87 -8.16
CA ILE A 20 -2.31 -10.79 -9.36
C ILE A 20 -2.35 -9.34 -9.81
N ASP A 21 -1.97 -9.07 -11.07
CA ASP A 21 -2.09 -7.74 -11.67
C ASP A 21 -3.58 -7.35 -11.82
N VAL A 22 -3.96 -6.26 -11.16
CA VAL A 22 -5.30 -5.68 -11.20
C VAL A 22 -5.29 -4.28 -11.81
N SER A 23 -4.22 -3.87 -12.48
CA SER A 23 -4.08 -2.52 -13.04
C SER A 23 -5.23 -2.17 -13.99
N ALA A 24 -5.74 -3.14 -14.76
CA ALA A 24 -6.92 -2.97 -15.63
C ALA A 24 -8.19 -2.58 -14.84
N ALA A 25 -8.32 -3.03 -13.60
CA ALA A 25 -9.45 -2.77 -12.72
C ALA A 25 -9.45 -1.35 -12.11
N VAL A 26 -8.44 -0.53 -12.41
CA VAL A 26 -8.36 0.86 -11.91
C VAL A 26 -7.91 1.87 -12.97
N ARG A 27 -7.89 1.48 -14.25
CA ARG A 27 -7.41 2.36 -15.35
C ARG A 27 -8.18 3.68 -15.50
N ASP A 28 -9.43 3.71 -15.04
CA ASP A 28 -10.34 4.84 -15.07
C ASP A 28 -10.09 5.87 -13.96
N VAL A 29 -9.32 5.51 -12.93
CA VAL A 29 -8.89 6.48 -11.91
C VAL A 29 -8.03 7.54 -12.59
N PRO A 30 -8.31 8.85 -12.47
CA PRO A 30 -7.44 9.88 -13.02
C PRO A 30 -6.06 9.87 -12.36
N HIS A 31 -4.99 9.75 -13.14
CA HIS A 31 -3.62 9.70 -12.61
C HIS A 31 -2.58 10.14 -13.64
N THR A 32 -1.50 10.75 -13.17
CA THR A 32 -0.28 10.97 -13.96
C THR A 32 0.81 9.92 -13.64
N GLY A 33 0.68 9.24 -12.51
CA GLY A 33 1.58 8.18 -12.07
C GLY A 33 1.00 7.35 -10.92
N PRO A 34 1.79 6.42 -10.35
CA PRO A 34 1.29 5.47 -9.34
C PRO A 34 0.88 6.12 -8.02
N HIS A 35 1.41 7.30 -7.71
CA HIS A 35 1.04 8.04 -6.49
C HIS A 35 -0.39 8.60 -6.57
N ASP A 36 -0.79 9.13 -7.72
CA ASP A 36 -2.15 9.59 -7.95
C ASP A 36 -3.11 8.41 -8.03
N LEU A 37 -2.71 7.34 -8.73
CA LEU A 37 -3.53 6.14 -8.92
C LEU A 37 -3.96 5.54 -7.58
N ILE A 38 -3.01 5.23 -6.68
CA ILE A 38 -3.37 4.64 -5.39
C ILE A 38 -4.15 5.61 -4.50
N SER A 39 -3.88 6.92 -4.59
CA SER A 39 -4.62 7.92 -3.82
C SER A 39 -6.09 7.96 -4.23
N GLY A 40 -6.38 7.89 -5.55
CA GLY A 40 -7.74 7.80 -6.06
C GLY A 40 -8.44 6.48 -5.68
N VAL A 41 -7.72 5.35 -5.78
CA VAL A 41 -8.24 4.05 -5.33
C VAL A 41 -8.58 4.05 -3.83
N ILE A 42 -7.75 4.69 -2.99
CA ILE A 42 -8.01 4.80 -1.55
C ILE A 42 -9.21 5.70 -1.29
N ALA A 43 -9.30 6.85 -1.95
CA ALA A 43 -10.39 7.81 -1.77
C ALA A 43 -11.76 7.19 -2.04
N ASP A 44 -11.88 6.40 -3.11
CA ASP A 44 -13.13 5.78 -3.55
C ASP A 44 -13.09 4.24 -3.41
N PHE A 45 -12.38 3.73 -2.40
CA PHE A 45 -12.11 2.29 -2.28
C PHE A 45 -13.38 1.43 -2.27
N ALA A 46 -14.47 1.93 -1.68
CA ALA A 46 -15.74 1.22 -1.65
C ALA A 46 -16.28 0.91 -3.06
N GLN A 47 -16.08 1.82 -4.03
CA GLN A 47 -16.46 1.65 -5.42
C GLN A 47 -15.56 0.66 -6.16
N TYR A 48 -14.26 0.67 -5.86
CA TYR A 48 -13.28 -0.19 -6.55
C TYR A 48 -13.15 -1.59 -5.95
N ARG A 49 -13.58 -1.78 -4.69
CA ARG A 49 -13.33 -3.00 -3.93
C ARG A 49 -13.80 -4.27 -4.65
N SER A 50 -15.05 -4.32 -5.08
CA SER A 50 -15.60 -5.51 -5.74
C SER A 50 -14.86 -5.82 -7.05
N ARG A 51 -14.62 -4.80 -7.88
CA ARG A 51 -13.90 -4.93 -9.15
C ARG A 51 -12.45 -5.43 -8.97
N LEU A 52 -11.78 -4.99 -7.91
CA LEU A 52 -10.44 -5.48 -7.54
C LEU A 52 -10.48 -6.94 -7.07
N GLU A 53 -11.49 -7.32 -6.28
CA GLU A 53 -11.70 -8.70 -5.81
C GLU A 53 -12.00 -9.64 -6.99
N ASP A 54 -12.86 -9.22 -7.91
CA ASP A 54 -13.20 -9.97 -9.13
C ASP A 54 -11.99 -10.15 -10.05
N ALA A 55 -11.25 -9.07 -10.30
CA ALA A 55 -10.01 -9.12 -11.09
C ALA A 55 -8.97 -10.05 -10.46
N ALA A 56 -8.83 -10.03 -9.13
CA ALA A 56 -7.93 -10.91 -8.40
C ALA A 56 -8.39 -12.38 -8.40
N ALA A 57 -9.70 -12.64 -8.49
CA ALA A 57 -10.25 -13.98 -8.57
C ALA A 57 -10.05 -14.62 -9.96
N GLN A 58 -10.08 -13.81 -11.02
CA GLN A 58 -10.00 -14.26 -12.41
C GLN A 58 -8.58 -14.20 -13.00
N GLY A 59 -7.74 -13.30 -12.47
CA GLY A 59 -6.40 -13.06 -12.98
C GLY A 59 -5.41 -14.19 -12.65
N LYS A 60 -4.38 -14.31 -13.50
CA LYS A 60 -3.24 -15.20 -13.25
C LYS A 60 -2.22 -14.48 -12.38
N GLY A 61 -1.85 -15.13 -11.26
CA GLY A 61 -0.82 -14.62 -10.37
C GLY A 61 0.59 -14.90 -10.88
N VAL A 62 1.54 -14.06 -10.48
CA VAL A 62 2.97 -14.35 -10.53
C VAL A 62 3.49 -14.60 -9.12
N PRO A 63 4.45 -15.51 -8.91
CA PRO A 63 5.03 -15.72 -7.59
C PRO A 63 5.65 -14.42 -7.07
N VAL A 64 5.33 -14.04 -5.84
CA VAL A 64 5.85 -12.81 -5.20
C VAL A 64 7.38 -12.82 -5.17
N ALA A 65 8.00 -13.98 -5.01
CA ALA A 65 9.45 -14.14 -5.05
C ALA A 65 10.09 -13.76 -6.40
N GLN A 66 9.29 -13.66 -7.48
CA GLN A 66 9.74 -13.25 -8.81
C GLN A 66 9.37 -11.80 -9.14
N ALA A 67 8.59 -11.14 -8.28
CA ALA A 67 8.13 -9.77 -8.46
C ALA A 67 9.00 -8.80 -7.67
N ARG A 68 9.29 -7.62 -8.24
CA ARG A 68 9.96 -6.55 -7.49
C ARG A 68 8.92 -5.74 -6.71
N ILE A 69 8.91 -5.81 -5.38
CA ILE A 69 7.94 -5.06 -4.59
C ILE A 69 8.29 -3.57 -4.60
N ARG A 70 7.24 -2.74 -4.66
CA ARG A 70 7.33 -1.28 -4.65
C ARG A 70 6.61 -0.74 -3.43
N PRO A 71 6.93 0.48 -2.98
CA PRO A 71 6.17 1.08 -1.89
C PRO A 71 4.70 1.19 -2.30
N PRO A 72 3.75 0.74 -1.46
CA PRO A 72 2.32 0.76 -1.79
C PRO A 72 1.78 2.20 -1.89
N LEU A 73 2.43 3.15 -1.23
CA LEU A 73 2.14 4.59 -1.32
C LEU A 73 3.45 5.34 -1.63
N PRO A 74 3.83 5.48 -2.92
CA PRO A 74 5.17 5.94 -3.29
C PRO A 74 5.45 7.41 -2.99
N ARG A 75 4.42 8.26 -2.91
CA ARG A 75 4.56 9.70 -2.69
C ARG A 75 3.36 10.27 -1.92
N PRO A 76 3.21 9.97 -0.62
CA PRO A 76 2.23 10.65 0.20
C PRO A 76 2.59 12.13 0.35
N VAL A 77 1.59 12.97 0.63
CA VAL A 77 1.82 14.39 0.91
C VAL A 77 2.55 14.56 2.24
N ASN A 78 2.12 13.84 3.28
CA ASN A 78 2.66 13.92 4.63
C ASN A 78 2.91 12.52 5.20
N ILE A 79 3.97 12.37 5.98
CA ILE A 79 4.22 11.18 6.80
C ILE A 79 4.38 11.64 8.25
N VAL A 80 3.44 11.21 9.10
CA VAL A 80 3.49 11.44 10.55
C VAL A 80 3.93 10.14 11.22
N ALA A 81 5.04 10.17 11.94
CA ALA A 81 5.58 9.04 12.67
C ALA A 81 5.41 9.25 14.18
N MET A 82 4.77 8.29 14.85
CA MET A 82 4.59 8.32 16.29
C MET A 82 5.90 7.93 16.99
N ALA A 83 6.34 8.74 17.95
CA ALA A 83 7.53 8.45 18.74
C ALA A 83 7.15 7.61 19.97
N VAL A 84 7.94 6.56 20.23
CA VAL A 84 7.93 5.80 21.49
C VAL A 84 6.54 5.26 21.90
N ASN A 85 5.78 4.73 20.93
CA ASN A 85 4.37 4.33 21.12
C ASN A 85 4.18 2.84 21.48
N TYR A 86 5.05 2.27 22.32
CA TYR A 86 4.96 0.91 22.83
C TYR A 86 5.08 0.89 24.36
N MET A 87 4.45 -0.09 25.01
CA MET A 87 4.59 -0.34 26.45
C MET A 87 5.85 -1.15 26.81
N GLU A 88 6.72 -1.39 25.82
CA GLU A 88 8.02 -2.09 25.97
C GLU A 88 7.90 -3.42 26.75
N ASP A 89 6.87 -4.20 26.45
CA ASP A 89 6.59 -5.50 27.10
C ASP A 89 6.39 -5.39 28.63
N GLY A 90 5.80 -4.28 29.08
CA GLY A 90 5.45 -4.07 30.48
C GLY A 90 6.58 -3.47 31.33
N THR A 91 7.74 -3.15 30.75
CA THR A 91 8.81 -2.42 31.45
C THR A 91 8.43 -0.97 31.75
N ARG A 92 7.34 -0.47 31.14
CA ARG A 92 6.74 0.84 31.43
C ARG A 92 5.51 0.69 32.31
N SER A 93 5.46 1.46 33.39
CA SER A 93 4.31 1.54 34.29
C SER A 93 3.11 2.27 33.68
N GLU A 94 3.36 3.15 32.70
CA GLU A 94 2.33 3.95 32.02
C GLU A 94 2.70 4.28 30.57
N PRO A 95 1.71 4.56 29.70
CA PRO A 95 1.97 4.98 28.32
C PRO A 95 2.84 6.23 28.22
N ALA A 96 3.66 6.30 27.17
CA ALA A 96 4.35 7.54 26.83
C ALA A 96 3.35 8.67 26.53
N PRO A 97 3.68 9.94 26.82
CA PRO A 97 2.95 11.06 26.26
C PRO A 97 2.89 10.96 24.73
N ILE A 98 1.74 11.27 24.15
CA ILE A 98 1.54 11.27 22.70
C ILE A 98 2.54 12.24 22.06
N ASN A 99 3.39 11.71 21.18
CA ASN A 99 4.38 12.50 20.48
C ASN A 99 4.53 12.00 19.03
N ALA A 100 4.75 12.92 18.10
CA ALA A 100 4.88 12.64 16.68
C ALA A 100 5.87 13.57 16.00
N PHE A 101 6.48 13.09 14.92
CA PHE A 101 7.38 13.86 14.06
C PHE A 101 7.11 13.58 12.59
N MET A 102 7.56 14.49 11.73
CA MET A 102 7.41 14.34 10.28
C MET A 102 8.57 13.54 9.69
N LYS A 103 8.28 12.68 8.70
CA LYS A 103 9.30 12.10 7.82
C LYS A 103 9.15 12.65 6.41
N SER A 104 10.28 12.84 5.73
CA SER A 104 10.26 13.26 4.33
C SER A 104 9.56 12.20 3.46
N PRO A 105 8.59 12.59 2.61
CA PRO A 105 8.02 11.71 1.58
C PRO A 105 9.07 11.08 0.66
N SER A 106 10.21 11.77 0.44
CA SER A 106 11.30 11.25 -0.38
C SER A 106 12.08 10.09 0.25
N ALA A 107 11.83 9.78 1.52
CA ALA A 107 12.50 8.69 2.23
C ALA A 107 11.82 7.33 2.05
N ILE A 108 10.71 7.27 1.30
CA ILE A 108 9.97 6.02 1.06
C ILE A 108 10.71 5.15 0.04
N ILE A 109 10.82 3.86 0.38
CA ILE A 109 11.36 2.81 -0.49
C ILE A 109 10.46 1.56 -0.46
N GLY A 110 10.61 0.71 -1.47
CA GLY A 110 9.97 -0.62 -1.53
C GLY A 110 10.86 -1.71 -0.95
N ASN A 111 10.36 -2.95 -0.95
CA ASN A 111 11.12 -4.15 -0.58
C ASN A 111 11.75 -4.77 -1.84
#